data_AF-A0A521E7H3-F1
#
_entry.id   AF-A0A521E7H3-F1
#
_cell.length_a   1.000
_cell.length_b   1.000
_cell.length_c   1.000
_cell.angle_alpha   90.00
_cell.angle_beta   90.00
_cell.angle_gamma   90.00
#
_symmetry.space_group_name_H-M   'P 1'
#
loop_
_entity.id
_entity.type
_entity.pdbx_description
1 polymer ?
#
loop_
_entity_poly.entity_id
_entity_poly.type
_entity_poly.pdbx_seq_one_letter_code
_entity_poly.pdbx_strand_id
1 'polypeptide(L)' 'METKTDKQVMLLAVGVVLGLIGTFSRFIVDSSLSSTIANIILVAGVVVSCIAVNGIITPNEKQ' A
#
# COMPACT_ATOMS: atom_id res chain seq x y z
N MET A 1 6.62 12.65 -21.08
CA MET A 1 7.21 11.34 -20.71
C MET A 1 6.95 11.18 -19.21
N GLU A 2 6.05 10.31 -18.80
CA GLU A 2 5.95 9.93 -17.38
C GLU A 2 7.18 9.13 -17.00
N THR A 3 7.94 9.62 -16.05
CA THR A 3 9.16 8.98 -15.57
C THR A 3 8.77 7.73 -14.78
N LYS A 4 9.53 6.64 -14.89
CA LYS A 4 9.26 5.38 -14.16
C LYS A 4 9.09 5.60 -12.65
N THR A 5 9.80 6.60 -12.12
CA THR A 5 9.68 7.10 -10.75
C THR A 5 8.27 7.63 -10.44
N ASP A 6 7.63 8.39 -11.33
CA ASP A 6 6.27 8.91 -11.11
C ASP A 6 5.26 7.78 -10.92
N LYS A 7 5.39 6.72 -11.71
CA LYS A 7 4.52 5.53 -11.61
C LYS A 7 4.72 4.80 -10.29
N GLN A 8 5.95 4.67 -9.81
CA GLN A 8 6.24 4.02 -8.52
C GLN A 8 5.80 4.88 -7.34
N VAL A 9 5.97 6.21 -7.42
CA VAL A 9 5.47 7.15 -6.41
C VAL A 9 3.94 7.12 -6.36
N MET A 10 3.27 7.04 -7.51
CA MET A 10 1.82 6.86 -7.59
C MET A 10 1.39 5.52 -6.96
N LEU A 11 2.12 4.43 -7.23
CA LEU A 11 1.86 3.11 -6.64
C LEU A 11 2.06 3.12 -5.12
N LEU A 12 3.09 3.83 -4.63
CA LEU A 12 3.33 4.05 -3.21
C LEU A 12 2.17 4.83 -2.57
N ALA A 13 1.71 5.90 -3.20
CA ALA A 13 0.59 6.70 -2.72
C ALA A 13 -0.70 5.86 -2.60
N VAL A 14 -0.99 5.01 -3.59
CA VAL A 14 -2.14 4.08 -3.54
C VAL A 14 -2.00 3.08 -2.38
N GLY A 15 -0.81 2.52 -2.18
CA GLY A 15 -0.54 1.61 -1.05
C GLY A 15 -0.75 2.26 0.31
N VAL A 16 -0.29 3.51 0.47
CA VAL A 16 -0.49 4.30 1.70
C VAL A 16 -1.97 4.58 1.94
N VAL A 17 -2.73 4.97 0.91
CA VAL A 17 -4.17 5.21 1.04
C VAL A 17 -4.91 3.93 1.43
N LEU A 18 -4.58 2.78 0.83
CA LEU A 18 -5.15 1.49 1.20
C LEU A 18 -4.83 1.09 2.64
N GLY A 19 -3.58 1.32 3.09
CA GLY A 19 -3.18 1.10 4.48
C GLY A 19 -3.94 2.00 5.46
N LEU A 20 -4.14 3.27 5.11
CA LEU A 20 -4.94 4.20 5.91
C LEU A 20 -6.40 3.75 5.98
N ILE A 21 -7.02 3.37 4.86
CA ILE A 21 -8.39 2.84 4.83
C ILE A 21 -8.51 1.59 5.71
N GLY A 22 -7.59 0.63 5.58
CA GLY A 22 -7.57 -0.56 6.43
C GLY A 22 -7.45 -0.23 7.92
N THR A 23 -6.60 0.76 8.26
CA THR A 23 -6.44 1.25 9.63
C THR A 23 -7.71 1.88 10.17
N PHE A 24 -8.32 2.79 9.41
CA PHE A 24 -9.55 3.49 9.81
C PHE A 24 -10.76 2.55 9.87
N SER A 25 -10.90 1.63 8.92
CA SER A 25 -11.98 0.63 8.94
C SER A 25 -11.91 -0.26 10.18
N ARG A 26 -10.71 -0.54 10.72
CA ARG A 26 -10.57 -1.28 11.97
C ARG A 26 -11.18 -0.55 13.18
N PHE A 27 -11.15 0.79 13.21
CA PHE A 27 -11.72 1.58 14.30
C PHE A 27 -13.22 1.80 14.18
N ILE A 28 -13.77 1.73 12.96
CA ILE A 28 -15.19 1.99 12.69
C ILE A 28 -16.02 0.71 12.83
N VAL A 29 -15.43 -0.48 12.61
CA VAL A 29 -16.21 -1.73 12.57
C VAL A 29 -15.96 -2.61 13.79
N ASP A 30 -16.98 -2.69 14.65
CA ASP A 30 -17.00 -3.43 15.93
C ASP A 30 -17.13 -4.97 15.77
N SER A 31 -17.32 -5.46 14.53
CA SER A 31 -17.50 -6.89 14.27
C SER A 31 -16.16 -7.60 14.05
N SER A 32 -15.92 -8.69 14.78
CA SER A 32 -14.70 -9.52 14.74
C SER A 32 -14.33 -10.04 13.34
N LEU A 33 -15.34 -10.35 12.50
CA LEU A 33 -15.14 -10.68 11.07
C LEU A 33 -14.62 -9.50 10.25
N SER A 34 -15.12 -8.30 10.51
CA SER A 34 -14.67 -7.10 9.80
C SER A 34 -13.31 -6.62 10.27
N SER A 35 -12.96 -6.81 11.55
CA SER A 35 -11.61 -6.57 12.06
C SER A 35 -10.56 -7.45 11.35
N THR A 36 -10.93 -8.70 11.03
CA THR A 36 -10.07 -9.62 10.27
C THR A 36 -9.88 -9.13 8.83
N ILE A 37 -10.96 -8.70 8.16
CA ILE A 37 -10.92 -8.17 6.79
C ILE A 37 -10.10 -6.86 6.75
N ALA A 38 -10.28 -5.98 7.73
CA ALA A 38 -9.52 -4.74 7.84
C ALA A 38 -8.02 -5.01 8.01
N ASN A 39 -7.64 -6.02 8.79
CA ASN A 39 -6.24 -6.45 8.89
C ASN A 39 -5.69 -7.01 7.58
N ILE A 40 -6.48 -7.77 6.81
CA ILE A 40 -6.04 -8.29 5.50
C ILE A 40 -5.78 -7.12 4.53
N ILE A 41 -6.68 -6.14 4.49
CA ILE A 41 -6.53 -4.92 3.68
C ILE A 41 -5.31 -4.12 4.13
N LEU A 42 -5.10 -3.99 5.44
CA LEU A 42 -3.93 -3.33 6.01
C LEU A 42 -2.63 -4.00 5.56
N VAL A 43 -2.54 -5.32 5.71
CA VAL A 43 -1.37 -6.10 5.32
C VAL A 43 -1.12 -6.00 3.81
N ALA A 44 -2.16 -6.08 2.99
CA ALA A 44 -2.04 -5.89 1.55
C ALA A 44 -1.52 -4.50 1.18
N GLY A 45 -2.02 -3.44 1.83
CA GLY A 45 -1.51 -2.07 1.65
C GLY A 45 -0.03 -1.94 2.00
N VAL A 46 0.40 -2.52 3.13
CA VAL A 46 1.80 -2.52 3.57
C VAL A 46 2.70 -3.26 2.57
N VAL A 47 2.28 -4.42 2.08
CA VAL A 47 3.05 -5.20 1.09
C VAL A 47 3.22 -4.40 -0.21
N VAL A 48 2.16 -3.78 -0.71
CA VAL A 48 2.22 -2.94 -1.92
C VAL A 48 3.13 -1.72 -1.71
N SER A 49 3.05 -1.06 -0.56
CA SER A 49 3.97 0.04 -0.22
C SER A 49 5.42 -0.42 -0.14
N CYS A 50 5.71 -1.59 0.44
CA CYS A 50 7.08 -2.14 0.46
C CYS A 50 7.60 -2.45 -0.94
N ILE A 51 6.78 -3.00 -1.84
CA ILE A 51 7.18 -3.27 -3.23
C ILE A 51 7.48 -1.96 -3.97
N ALA A 52 6.62 -0.96 -3.80
CA ALA A 52 6.83 0.36 -4.41
C ALA A 52 8.10 1.04 -3.88
N VAL A 53 8.33 1.02 -2.56
CA VAL A 53 9.56 1.55 -1.93
C VAL A 53 10.80 0.82 -2.42
N ASN A 54 10.77 -0.52 -2.52
CA ASN A 54 11.89 -1.28 -3.05
C ASN A 54 12.19 -0.92 -4.51
N GLY A 55 11.16 -0.67 -5.32
CA GLY A 55 11.32 -0.18 -6.69
C GLY A 55 11.96 1.20 -6.78
N ILE A 56 11.71 2.08 -5.79
CA ILE A 56 12.25 3.44 -5.71
C ILE A 56 13.69 3.43 -5.19
N ILE A 57 13.97 2.67 -4.13
CA ILE A 57 15.28 2.62 -3.46
C ILE A 57 16.28 1.80 -4.28
N THR A 58 15.82 0.69 -4.88
CA THR A 58 16.61 -0.11 -5.82
C THR A 58 16.02 0.10 -7.20
N PRO A 59 16.31 1.24 -7.87
CA PRO A 59 15.98 1.38 -9.28
C PRO A 59 16.81 0.33 -10.02
N ASN A 60 16.21 -0.83 -10.27
CA ASN A 60 16.89 -1.94 -10.91
C ASN A 60 17.48 -1.43 -12.23
N GLU A 61 18.81 -1.48 -12.32
CA GLU A 61 19.68 -0.98 -13.39
C GLU A 61 19.56 -1.85 -14.67
N LYS A 62 18.35 -2.25 -15.01
CA LYS A 62 18.03 -3.00 -16.21
C LYS A 62 16.71 -2.52 -16.77
N GLN A 63 16.79 -1.46 -17.57
CA GLN A 63 16.06 -1.30 -18.82
C GLN A 63 16.80 -0.34 -19.73
#